data_AF-A0AAV9K3F9-F1
#
_entry.id   AF-A0AAV9K3F9-F1
#
_cell.length_a   1.000
_cell.length_b   1.000
_cell.length_c   1.000
_cell.angle_alpha   90.00
_cell.angle_beta   90.00
_cell.angle_gamma   90.00
#
_symmetry.space_group_name_H-M   'P 1'
#
loop_
_entity.id
_entity.type
_entity.pdbx_description
1 polymer ?
#
loop_
_entity_poly.entity_id
_entity_poly.type
_entity_poly.pdbx_seq_one_letter_code
_entity_poly.pdbx_strand_id
1 'polypeptide(L)'
;MHYLGELYLSFARKELEHPKVRYLVHISERLVYEDIYTSFHIRKYEIRTHVTSHGPEKVTNKIPHSEAHLLGNLEKKRIVMLGSWVETGDILVSKSTPQAMKESLYAPEDRLLRAILGIQASTSKETCLKLHIGGRKRGGSSYNPKTIRVYISQKHEIKVGDKVAGRHGKKGIISKKIPRQDMPYLQDRRFVDMVFNPSGKTSVSKSYEASKQTQNPWVVEPEYLGKSRIYDGRTGNPFEQPIKIGKPYILKLIRQVDDKIHGHCSGHYALVTQQPFRGRAKLGGSGSPGSTWFYYHWGTIPNPEDAPESFRLLVQELQSLALKLNLFLVSEKNFQIKKKQV
;
A
#
# COMPACT_ATOMS: atom_id res chain seq x y z
N MET A 1 -6.86 16.20 -13.60
CA MET A 1 -7.52 16.26 -14.93
C MET A 1 -8.96 15.82 -14.76
N HIS A 2 -9.88 16.60 -15.33
CA HIS A 2 -11.32 16.47 -15.17
C HIS A 2 -11.85 15.63 -16.34
N TYR A 3 -12.49 14.49 -16.07
CA TYR A 3 -13.16 13.71 -17.13
C TYR A 3 -14.68 13.77 -16.94
N LEU A 4 -15.36 14.12 -18.02
CA LEU A 4 -16.80 13.91 -18.18
C LEU A 4 -16.98 12.49 -18.70
N GLY A 5 -17.36 11.56 -17.82
CA GLY A 5 -17.64 10.16 -18.20
C GLY A 5 -18.70 10.11 -19.28
N GLU A 6 -18.47 9.34 -20.35
CA GLU A 6 -19.33 9.40 -21.53
C GLU A 6 -20.61 8.63 -21.35
N LEU A 7 -20.68 7.49 -20.62
CA LEU A 7 -21.93 6.85 -20.18
C LEU A 7 -21.70 5.93 -18.96
N TYR A 8 -22.64 5.95 -18.01
CA TYR A 8 -22.67 5.16 -16.77
C TYR A 8 -23.83 4.18 -16.79
N LEU A 9 -23.70 3.08 -16.07
CA LEU A 9 -24.78 2.14 -15.85
C LEU A 9 -25.04 1.90 -14.36
N SER A 10 -26.27 2.05 -13.88
CA SER A 10 -26.69 1.44 -12.62
C SER A 10 -27.82 0.46 -12.82
N PHE A 11 -27.49 -0.82 -12.68
CA PHE A 11 -28.48 -1.88 -12.47
C PHE A 11 -29.40 -1.52 -11.31
N ALA A 12 -30.58 -2.13 -11.23
CA ALA A 12 -31.41 -2.15 -10.03
C ALA A 12 -31.69 -3.63 -9.75
N ARG A 13 -30.84 -4.31 -8.98
CA ARG A 13 -31.10 -5.68 -8.51
C ARG A 13 -31.22 -5.65 -7.00
N LYS A 14 -32.28 -6.29 -6.49
CA LYS A 14 -32.79 -6.17 -5.12
C LYS A 14 -32.25 -7.25 -4.17
N GLU A 15 -31.26 -8.05 -4.57
CA GLU A 15 -30.79 -9.18 -3.78
C GLU A 15 -29.29 -9.13 -3.59
N LEU A 16 -28.86 -9.36 -2.33
CA LEU A 16 -27.50 -9.29 -1.77
C LEU A 16 -27.10 -7.95 -1.15
N GLU A 17 -27.90 -7.45 -0.20
CA GLU A 17 -27.41 -6.49 0.80
C GLU A 17 -26.74 -7.22 1.97
N HIS A 18 -25.44 -7.48 1.87
CA HIS A 18 -24.60 -7.64 3.06
C HIS A 18 -24.23 -6.24 3.58
N PRO A 19 -24.48 -5.91 4.87
CA PRO A 19 -24.37 -4.54 5.42
C PRO A 19 -22.94 -3.96 5.46
N LYS A 20 -21.93 -4.67 4.96
CA LYS A 20 -20.52 -4.23 4.96
C LYS A 20 -19.90 -4.08 3.56
N VAL A 21 -20.60 -4.42 2.48
CA VAL A 21 -20.04 -4.28 1.12
C VAL A 21 -20.23 -2.84 0.63
N ARG A 22 -19.17 -2.04 0.82
CA ARG A 22 -19.04 -0.71 0.22
C ARG A 22 -19.16 -0.84 -1.31
N TYR A 23 -19.92 0.06 -1.93
CA TYR A 23 -20.25 0.06 -3.37
C TYR A 23 -19.10 -0.39 -4.27
N LEU A 24 -19.30 -1.50 -4.98
CA LEU A 24 -18.35 -2.00 -5.96
C LEU A 24 -18.61 -1.35 -7.32
N VAL A 25 -17.54 -1.05 -8.05
CA VAL A 25 -17.58 -0.42 -9.37
C VAL A 25 -16.79 -1.27 -10.34
N HIS A 26 -17.40 -1.62 -11.46
CA HIS A 26 -16.70 -2.21 -12.59
C HIS A 26 -16.32 -1.11 -13.57
N ILE A 27 -15.11 -1.18 -14.12
CA ILE A 27 -14.58 -0.18 -15.04
C ILE A 27 -14.21 -0.81 -16.37
N SER A 28 -14.36 -0.05 -17.44
CA SER A 28 -13.94 -0.46 -18.79
C SER A 28 -12.43 -0.38 -18.91
N GLU A 29 -11.82 -1.35 -19.57
CA GLU A 29 -10.40 -1.32 -19.93
C GLU A 29 -10.02 -0.07 -20.73
N ARG A 30 -10.97 0.48 -21.50
CA ARG A 30 -10.82 1.74 -22.23
C ARG A 30 -10.28 2.86 -21.34
N LEU A 31 -10.75 2.95 -20.09
CA LEU A 31 -10.35 3.99 -19.13
C LEU A 31 -8.88 3.92 -18.74
N VAL A 32 -8.25 2.75 -18.89
CA VAL A 32 -6.82 2.54 -18.68
C VAL A 32 -6.06 2.84 -19.96
N TYR A 33 -6.48 2.28 -21.10
CA TYR A 33 -5.81 2.44 -22.39
C TYR A 33 -5.77 3.90 -22.88
N GLU A 34 -6.84 4.66 -22.66
CA GLU A 34 -6.93 6.07 -23.05
C GLU A 34 -6.39 7.03 -21.98
N ASP A 35 -5.74 6.51 -20.92
CA ASP A 35 -5.14 7.30 -19.83
C ASP A 35 -6.10 8.28 -19.11
N ILE A 36 -7.41 8.01 -19.19
CA ILE A 36 -8.48 8.89 -18.69
C ILE A 36 -8.39 9.13 -17.18
N TYR A 37 -8.12 8.09 -16.40
CA TYR A 37 -8.00 8.14 -14.94
C TYR A 37 -6.57 7.94 -14.44
N THR A 38 -5.62 8.43 -15.22
CA THR A 38 -4.19 8.40 -14.89
C THR A 38 -3.79 9.64 -14.09
N SER A 39 -3.02 9.45 -13.03
CA SER A 39 -2.43 10.54 -12.22
C SER A 39 -0.91 10.39 -12.10
N PHE A 40 -0.20 11.50 -11.89
CA PHE A 40 1.23 11.47 -11.59
C PHE A 40 1.47 11.80 -10.12
N HIS A 41 2.18 10.92 -9.43
CA HIS A 41 2.51 11.10 -8.01
C HIS A 41 4.01 11.35 -7.90
N ILE A 42 4.39 12.46 -7.26
CA ILE A 42 5.78 12.81 -7.03
C ILE A 42 6.09 12.57 -5.56
N ARG A 43 7.06 11.69 -5.30
CA ARG A 43 7.57 11.42 -3.94
C ARG A 43 8.94 12.06 -3.77
N LYS A 44 9.16 12.67 -2.62
CA LYS A 44 10.44 13.27 -2.24
C LYS A 44 11.20 12.32 -1.31
N TYR A 45 12.40 11.96 -1.71
CA TYR A 45 13.39 11.24 -0.91
C TYR A 45 14.51 12.22 -0.54
N GLU A 46 14.87 12.27 0.73
CA GLU A 46 15.90 13.20 1.24
C GLU A 46 16.92 12.42 2.06
N ILE A 47 18.20 12.65 1.78
CA ILE A 47 19.30 12.15 2.60
C ILE A 47 20.26 13.31 2.91
N ARG A 48 20.76 13.32 4.14
CA ARG A 48 21.71 14.33 4.63
C ARG A 48 23.05 13.67 4.88
N THR A 49 24.10 14.45 4.66
CA THR A 49 25.48 14.09 4.98
C THR A 49 25.86 14.74 6.30
N HIS A 50 26.23 13.93 7.27
CA HIS A 50 26.63 14.39 8.59
C HIS A 50 28.11 14.17 8.84
N VAL A 51 28.69 14.93 9.78
CA VAL A 51 30.03 14.65 10.30
C VAL A 51 29.85 13.75 11.52
N THR A 52 30.41 12.55 11.45
CA THR A 52 30.42 11.61 12.58
C THR A 52 31.72 11.77 13.39
N SER A 53 31.75 11.23 14.60
CA SER A 53 32.97 11.19 15.42
C SER A 53 34.12 10.40 14.75
N HIS A 54 33.83 9.60 13.73
CA HIS A 54 34.81 8.78 13.00
C HIS A 54 35.15 9.36 11.62
N GLY A 55 34.62 10.56 11.31
CA GLY A 55 34.87 11.29 10.07
C GLY A 55 33.60 11.74 9.35
N PRO A 56 33.74 12.57 8.30
CA PRO A 56 32.60 13.02 7.50
C PRO A 56 32.02 11.89 6.66
N GLU A 57 30.70 11.80 6.59
CA GLU A 57 30.02 10.93 5.63
C GLU A 57 30.31 11.40 4.20
N LYS A 58 30.58 10.44 3.31
CA LYS A 58 30.95 10.72 1.92
C LYS A 58 29.98 10.06 0.96
N VAL A 59 29.67 10.76 -0.13
CA VAL A 59 28.89 10.23 -1.25
C VAL A 59 29.89 9.62 -2.23
N THR A 60 30.01 8.30 -2.29
CA THR A 60 31.08 7.60 -3.03
C THR A 60 30.57 6.41 -3.83
N ASN A 61 31.33 5.96 -4.84
CA ASN A 61 30.97 4.74 -5.60
C ASN A 61 31.49 3.44 -4.97
N LYS A 62 32.29 3.56 -3.91
CA LYS A 62 32.96 2.42 -3.27
C LYS A 62 32.06 1.94 -2.15
N ILE A 63 30.94 1.34 -2.52
CA ILE A 63 30.12 0.63 -1.54
C ILE A 63 30.75 -0.76 -1.36
N PRO A 64 31.10 -1.16 -0.12
CA PRO A 64 31.61 -2.49 0.12
C PRO A 64 30.53 -3.52 -0.24
N HIS A 65 30.92 -4.55 -1.00
CA HIS A 65 30.09 -5.71 -1.34
C HIS A 65 28.81 -5.43 -2.15
N SER A 66 28.68 -4.27 -2.82
CA SER A 66 27.52 -3.99 -3.69
C SER A 66 27.70 -4.56 -5.09
N GLU A 67 26.64 -5.10 -5.66
CA GLU A 67 26.64 -5.57 -7.05
C GLU A 67 26.74 -4.42 -8.05
N ALA A 68 27.53 -4.61 -9.11
CA ALA A 68 27.80 -3.59 -10.12
C ALA A 68 26.53 -3.13 -10.87
N HIS A 69 25.53 -4.00 -10.98
CA HIS A 69 24.28 -3.70 -11.68
C HIS A 69 23.47 -2.59 -10.99
N LEU A 70 23.53 -2.50 -9.65
CA LEU A 70 22.82 -1.48 -8.86
C LEU A 70 23.40 -0.06 -9.01
N LEU A 71 24.62 0.05 -9.54
CA LEU A 71 25.34 1.31 -9.72
C LEU A 71 25.18 1.89 -11.13
N GLY A 72 24.59 1.14 -12.08
CA GLY A 72 24.51 1.54 -13.49
C GLY A 72 23.70 2.81 -13.73
N ASN A 73 22.74 3.13 -12.85
CA ASN A 73 21.87 4.30 -12.97
C ASN A 73 22.43 5.57 -12.30
N LEU A 74 23.62 5.52 -11.70
CA LEU A 74 24.22 6.62 -10.94
C LEU A 74 25.16 7.48 -11.81
N GLU A 75 25.06 8.81 -11.67
CA GLU A 75 25.91 9.77 -12.36
C GLU A 75 27.34 9.84 -11.76
N LYS A 76 28.21 10.69 -12.31
CA LYS A 76 29.55 11.02 -11.76
C LYS A 76 29.49 11.50 -10.29
N LYS A 77 28.42 12.19 -9.92
CA LYS A 77 28.13 12.65 -8.53
C LYS A 77 27.53 11.56 -7.62
N ARG A 78 27.37 10.34 -8.13
CA ARG A 78 26.85 9.14 -7.41
C ARG A 78 25.44 9.30 -6.85
N ILE A 79 24.65 10.11 -7.57
CA ILE A 79 23.22 10.30 -7.42
C ILE A 79 22.57 9.71 -8.68
N VAL A 80 21.35 9.18 -8.56
CA VAL A 80 20.59 8.69 -9.70
C VAL A 80 20.49 9.75 -10.81
N MET A 81 20.76 9.34 -12.06
CA MET A 81 20.67 10.23 -13.20
C MET A 81 19.24 10.71 -13.45
N LEU A 82 19.10 11.95 -13.88
CA LEU A 82 17.81 12.52 -14.27
C LEU A 82 17.19 11.72 -15.42
N GLY A 83 15.92 11.36 -15.29
CA GLY A 83 15.19 10.60 -16.31
C GLY A 83 15.44 9.09 -16.28
N SER A 84 16.35 8.60 -15.45
CA SER A 84 16.55 7.16 -15.24
C SER A 84 15.29 6.51 -14.69
N TRP A 85 15.06 5.29 -15.16
CA TRP A 85 14.07 4.39 -14.62
C TRP A 85 14.66 3.69 -13.40
N VAL A 86 13.97 3.77 -12.26
CA VAL A 86 14.36 3.10 -11.02
C VAL A 86 13.30 2.11 -10.56
N GLU A 87 13.76 1.02 -9.94
CA GLU A 87 12.96 -0.05 -9.35
C GLU A 87 13.22 -0.20 -7.84
N THR A 88 12.47 -1.09 -7.19
CA THR A 88 12.64 -1.30 -5.74
C THR A 88 13.95 -2.01 -5.46
N GLY A 89 14.72 -1.49 -4.51
CA GLY A 89 16.07 -1.96 -4.19
C GLY A 89 17.16 -1.07 -4.81
N ASP A 90 16.85 -0.32 -5.86
CA ASP A 90 17.82 0.55 -6.51
C ASP A 90 18.37 1.62 -5.57
N ILE A 91 19.66 1.93 -5.77
CA ILE A 91 20.35 2.98 -5.02
C ILE A 91 20.05 4.33 -5.69
N LEU A 92 19.42 5.23 -4.95
CA LEU A 92 19.14 6.59 -5.39
C LEU A 92 20.31 7.54 -5.10
N VAL A 93 20.95 7.33 -3.95
CA VAL A 93 22.13 8.09 -3.51
C VAL A 93 23.07 7.12 -2.82
N SER A 94 24.29 7.02 -3.34
CA SER A 94 25.31 6.20 -2.71
C SER A 94 26.02 6.97 -1.60
N LYS A 95 25.81 6.58 -0.34
CA LYS A 95 26.43 7.20 0.84
C LYS A 95 27.14 6.14 1.68
N SER A 96 28.36 6.48 2.10
CA SER A 96 29.20 5.67 2.97
C SER A 96 29.55 6.44 4.24
N THR A 97 29.35 5.82 5.39
CA THR A 97 29.72 6.38 6.70
C THR A 97 31.01 5.71 7.18
N PRO A 98 32.06 6.46 7.53
CA PRO A 98 33.29 5.86 8.06
C PRO A 98 33.00 5.14 9.38
N GLN A 99 33.54 3.95 9.55
CA GLN A 99 33.38 3.15 10.77
C GLN A 99 34.75 2.78 11.32
N ALA A 100 34.92 2.88 12.63
CA ALA A 100 36.15 2.45 13.29
C ALA A 100 36.34 0.94 13.09
N MET A 101 37.57 0.54 12.74
CA MET A 101 37.99 -0.85 12.63
C MET A 101 38.05 -1.44 14.04
N LYS A 102 36.92 -1.97 14.52
CA LYS A 102 36.86 -2.77 15.74
C LYS A 102 36.41 -4.16 15.37
N GLU A 103 37.36 -5.08 15.27
CA GLU A 103 37.09 -6.52 15.08
C GLU A 103 36.19 -7.09 16.17
N SER A 104 36.21 -6.50 17.38
CA SER A 104 35.37 -6.88 18.52
C SER A 104 33.89 -6.52 18.36
N LEU A 105 33.50 -5.73 17.36
CA LEU A 105 32.09 -5.42 17.08
C LEU A 105 31.42 -6.47 16.19
N TYR A 106 32.20 -7.33 15.54
CA TYR A 106 31.66 -8.39 14.71
C TYR A 106 31.38 -9.62 15.57
N ALA A 107 30.26 -10.28 15.26
CA ALA A 107 29.93 -11.55 15.87
C ALA A 107 31.05 -12.58 15.58
N PRO A 108 31.33 -13.52 16.50
CA PRO A 108 32.35 -14.56 16.28
C PRO A 108 32.21 -15.27 14.93
N GLU A 109 30.96 -15.51 14.50
CA GLU A 109 30.60 -16.12 13.22
C GLU A 109 31.02 -15.25 12.03
N ASP A 110 30.78 -13.94 12.09
CA ASP A 110 31.17 -12.97 11.05
C ASP A 110 32.69 -12.84 10.94
N ARG A 111 33.41 -12.96 12.06
CA ARG A 111 34.88 -12.93 12.08
C ARG A 111 35.45 -14.17 11.40
N LEU A 112 34.88 -15.34 11.69
CA LEU A 112 35.27 -16.60 11.07
C LEU A 112 35.01 -16.57 9.56
N LEU A 113 33.83 -16.12 9.13
CA LEU A 113 33.50 -16.02 7.69
C LEU A 113 34.46 -15.11 6.93
N ARG A 114 34.84 -13.96 7.49
CA ARG A 114 35.82 -13.06 6.86
C ARG A 114 37.21 -13.67 6.78
N ALA A 115 37.63 -14.40 7.82
CA ALA A 115 38.92 -15.08 7.83
C ALA A 115 39.00 -16.19 6.77
N ILE A 116 37.93 -16.99 6.63
CA ILE A 116 37.84 -18.06 5.62
C ILE A 116 37.80 -17.48 4.20
N LEU A 117 37.02 -16.43 3.98
CA LEU A 117 36.84 -15.83 2.65
C LEU A 117 37.93 -14.81 2.26
N GLY A 118 38.89 -14.54 3.15
CA GLY A 118 39.93 -13.53 2.93
C GLY A 118 39.40 -12.10 2.76
N ILE A 119 38.19 -11.81 3.24
CA ILE A 119 37.54 -10.51 3.07
C ILE A 119 38.11 -9.52 4.09
N GLN A 120 38.89 -8.56 3.60
CA GLN A 120 39.38 -7.44 4.41
C GLN A 120 38.22 -6.63 4.99
N ALA A 121 38.31 -6.27 6.27
CA ALA A 121 37.27 -5.48 6.93
C ALA A 121 37.17 -4.08 6.29
N SER A 122 35.97 -3.74 5.80
CA SER A 122 35.72 -2.44 5.20
C SER A 122 35.78 -1.32 6.24
N THR A 123 36.52 -0.24 5.96
CA THR A 123 36.64 0.96 6.81
C THR A 123 35.41 1.87 6.77
N SER A 124 34.38 1.51 6.01
CA SER A 124 33.15 2.27 5.83
C SER A 124 31.93 1.37 5.75
N LYS A 125 30.83 1.79 6.38
CA LYS A 125 29.53 1.12 6.33
C LYS A 125 28.65 1.75 5.26
N GLU A 126 27.87 0.92 4.58
CA GLU A 126 26.85 1.37 3.63
C GLU A 126 25.70 2.09 4.37
N THR A 127 25.42 3.33 3.98
CA THR A 127 24.29 4.14 4.49
C THR A 127 23.53 4.79 3.33
N CYS A 128 23.39 4.04 2.24
CA CYS A 128 22.79 4.50 0.99
C CYS A 128 21.29 4.75 1.09
N LEU A 129 20.79 5.69 0.28
CA LEU A 129 19.37 5.91 0.10
C LEU A 129 18.85 4.96 -0.98
N LYS A 130 18.09 3.92 -0.59
CA LYS A 130 17.49 2.95 -1.51
C LYS A 130 16.01 3.26 -1.77
N LEU A 131 15.51 2.87 -2.94
CA LEU A 131 14.09 2.96 -3.26
C LEU A 131 13.33 1.78 -2.61
N HIS A 132 12.49 2.08 -1.63
CA HIS A 132 11.78 1.07 -0.84
C HIS A 132 10.42 0.64 -1.40
N ILE A 133 9.87 1.34 -2.41
CA ILE A 133 8.47 1.12 -2.85
C ILE A 133 8.37 0.97 -4.37
N GLY A 134 7.69 -0.11 -4.78
CA GLY A 134 7.47 -0.66 -6.13
C GLY A 134 7.17 0.31 -7.27
N GLY A 135 7.64 -0.05 -8.47
CA GLY A 135 7.27 0.51 -9.77
C GLY A 135 8.44 1.18 -10.51
N ARG A 136 8.40 1.13 -11.85
CA ARG A 136 9.32 1.84 -12.75
C ARG A 136 9.04 3.34 -12.68
N LYS A 137 9.99 4.14 -12.19
CA LYS A 137 9.77 5.58 -11.94
C LYS A 137 10.84 6.45 -12.54
N ARG A 138 10.50 7.69 -12.91
CA ARG A 138 11.47 8.67 -13.42
C ARG A 138 11.99 9.52 -12.28
N GLY A 139 13.31 9.52 -12.12
CA GLY A 139 14.03 10.30 -11.11
C GLY A 139 14.36 11.72 -11.56
N GLY A 140 14.27 12.66 -10.62
CA GLY A 140 14.75 14.02 -10.69
C GLY A 140 15.60 14.33 -9.45
N SER A 141 16.70 15.08 -9.55
CA SER A 141 17.59 15.38 -8.43
C SER A 141 17.88 16.87 -8.32
N SER A 142 17.96 17.37 -7.09
CA SER A 142 18.46 18.72 -6.77
C SER A 142 19.56 18.61 -5.72
N TYR A 143 20.68 19.32 -5.95
CA TYR A 143 21.89 19.17 -5.15
C TYR A 143 22.16 20.39 -4.27
N ASN A 144 22.19 20.17 -2.96
CA ASN A 144 22.84 21.04 -1.99
C ASN A 144 23.89 20.20 -1.22
N PRO A 145 25.08 20.73 -0.91
CA PRO A 145 26.19 19.93 -0.37
C PRO A 145 25.91 19.29 1.00
N LYS A 146 24.90 19.76 1.74
CA LYS A 146 24.48 19.18 3.03
C LYS A 146 23.29 18.22 2.92
N THR A 147 22.51 18.33 1.85
CA THR A 147 21.21 17.65 1.71
C THR A 147 20.94 17.33 0.24
N ILE A 148 20.83 16.05 -0.05
CA ILE A 148 20.49 15.56 -1.39
C ILE A 148 19.00 15.21 -1.42
N ARG A 149 18.30 15.76 -2.41
CA ARG A 149 16.87 15.50 -2.62
C ARG A 149 16.66 14.83 -3.97
N VAL A 150 15.98 13.69 -3.94
CA VAL A 150 15.58 12.91 -5.12
C VAL A 150 14.06 12.91 -5.18
N TYR A 151 13.52 13.46 -6.27
CA TYR A 151 12.11 13.45 -6.60
C TYR A 151 11.85 12.30 -7.54
N ILE A 152 10.86 11.49 -7.23
CA ILE A 152 10.51 10.32 -8.03
C ILE A 152 9.09 10.49 -8.50
N SER A 153 8.91 10.60 -9.82
CA SER A 153 7.59 10.66 -10.45
C SER A 153 7.13 9.27 -10.83
N GLN A 154 5.91 8.93 -10.43
CA GLN A 154 5.25 7.66 -10.73
C GLN A 154 3.93 7.92 -11.46
N LYS A 155 3.77 7.30 -12.63
CA LYS A 155 2.49 7.23 -13.34
C LYS A 155 1.58 6.22 -12.63
N HIS A 156 0.38 6.64 -12.30
CA HIS A 156 -0.64 5.85 -11.61
C HIS A 156 -1.90 5.78 -12.44
N GLU A 157 -2.00 4.71 -13.22
CA GLU A 157 -3.22 4.32 -13.90
C GLU A 157 -4.29 3.87 -12.89
N ILE A 158 -5.55 3.82 -13.32
CA ILE A 158 -6.64 3.35 -12.48
C ILE A 158 -6.59 1.83 -12.36
N LYS A 159 -6.63 1.30 -11.12
CA LYS A 159 -6.48 -0.15 -10.87
C LYS A 159 -7.60 -0.69 -9.99
N VAL A 160 -7.72 -2.02 -9.97
CA VAL A 160 -8.58 -2.72 -9.00
C VAL A 160 -8.12 -2.39 -7.57
N GLY A 161 -9.06 -2.07 -6.70
CA GLY A 161 -8.82 -1.60 -5.34
C GLY A 161 -8.73 -0.08 -5.19
N ASP A 162 -8.56 0.67 -6.29
CA ASP A 162 -8.64 2.13 -6.25
C ASP A 162 -10.05 2.60 -5.92
N LYS A 163 -10.13 3.79 -5.30
CA LYS A 163 -11.40 4.35 -4.83
C LYS A 163 -11.82 5.52 -5.72
N VAL A 164 -13.06 5.48 -6.18
CA VAL A 164 -13.71 6.54 -6.94
C VAL A 164 -14.85 7.15 -6.14
N ALA A 165 -15.23 8.38 -6.47
CA ALA A 165 -16.36 9.05 -5.84
C ALA A 165 -17.10 9.97 -6.81
N GLY A 166 -18.43 10.00 -6.70
CA GLY A 166 -19.23 11.06 -7.31
C GLY A 166 -19.26 12.32 -6.44
N ARG A 167 -19.76 13.43 -7.00
CA ARG A 167 -19.90 14.72 -6.30
C ARG A 167 -20.82 14.68 -5.08
N HIS A 168 -21.77 13.74 -5.05
CA HIS A 168 -22.74 13.57 -3.95
C HIS A 168 -22.25 12.63 -2.84
N GLY A 169 -20.93 12.43 -2.70
CA GLY A 169 -20.36 11.67 -1.59
C GLY A 169 -20.49 10.15 -1.67
N LYS A 170 -21.16 9.59 -2.70
CA LYS A 170 -21.14 8.16 -2.99
C LYS A 170 -19.73 7.75 -3.43
N LYS A 171 -19.11 6.87 -2.65
CA LYS A 171 -17.74 6.36 -2.89
C LYS A 171 -17.80 4.89 -3.24
N GLY A 172 -17.13 4.50 -4.32
CA GLY A 172 -17.01 3.12 -4.74
C GLY A 172 -15.57 2.63 -4.79
N ILE A 173 -15.37 1.32 -4.66
CA ILE A 173 -14.07 0.67 -4.85
C ILE A 173 -14.14 -0.07 -6.19
N ILE A 174 -13.10 0.07 -6.99
CA ILE A 174 -13.00 -0.62 -8.27
C ILE A 174 -12.77 -2.10 -8.00
N SER A 175 -13.70 -2.93 -8.43
CA SER A 175 -13.68 -4.37 -8.15
C SER A 175 -13.13 -5.17 -9.32
N LYS A 176 -13.46 -4.77 -10.55
CA LYS A 176 -13.05 -5.49 -11.76
C LYS A 176 -12.86 -4.53 -12.93
N LYS A 177 -11.84 -4.81 -13.71
CA LYS A 177 -11.60 -4.22 -15.04
C LYS A 177 -12.21 -5.17 -16.08
N ILE A 178 -13.11 -4.68 -16.92
CA ILE A 178 -13.84 -5.47 -17.91
C ILE A 178 -13.37 -5.05 -19.32
N PRO A 179 -13.07 -6.00 -20.22
CA PRO A 179 -12.75 -5.69 -21.61
C PRO A 179 -13.83 -4.85 -22.28
N ARG A 180 -13.46 -4.01 -23.24
CA ARG A 180 -14.40 -3.08 -23.88
C ARG A 180 -15.58 -3.82 -24.53
N GLN A 181 -15.32 -4.95 -25.19
CA GLN A 181 -16.34 -5.76 -25.86
C GLN A 181 -17.34 -6.42 -24.89
N ASP A 182 -16.91 -6.71 -23.67
CA ASP A 182 -17.72 -7.34 -22.64
C ASP A 182 -18.62 -6.34 -21.89
N MET A 183 -18.38 -5.04 -22.07
CA MET A 183 -19.17 -4.02 -21.40
C MET A 183 -20.58 -3.95 -21.96
N PRO A 184 -21.58 -3.63 -21.13
CA PRO A 184 -22.90 -3.27 -21.64
C PRO A 184 -22.81 -2.13 -22.65
N TYR A 185 -23.64 -2.17 -23.68
CA TYR A 185 -23.67 -1.16 -24.72
C TYR A 185 -25.10 -0.69 -25.02
N LEU A 186 -25.19 0.51 -25.57
CA LEU A 186 -26.44 1.17 -25.94
C LEU A 186 -26.88 0.79 -27.35
N GLN A 187 -28.10 1.16 -27.73
CA GLN A 187 -28.65 0.94 -29.08
C GLN A 187 -27.76 1.50 -30.20
N ASP A 188 -27.03 2.58 -29.92
CA ASP A 188 -26.07 3.22 -30.82
C ASP A 188 -24.68 2.55 -30.85
N ARG A 189 -24.56 1.37 -30.23
CA ARG A 189 -23.32 0.58 -30.09
C ARG A 189 -22.20 1.25 -29.28
N ARG A 190 -22.50 2.29 -28.50
CA ARG A 190 -21.53 2.84 -27.54
C ARG A 190 -21.49 1.99 -26.28
N PHE A 191 -20.28 1.59 -25.89
CA PHE A 191 -20.02 0.86 -24.66
C PHE A 191 -19.98 1.78 -23.44
N VAL A 192 -20.44 1.30 -22.30
CA VAL A 192 -20.36 2.03 -21.03
C VAL A 192 -18.96 2.03 -20.44
N ASP A 193 -18.60 3.10 -19.73
CA ASP A 193 -17.27 3.26 -19.14
C ASP A 193 -17.19 2.69 -17.71
N MET A 194 -18.27 2.85 -16.93
CA MET A 194 -18.34 2.38 -15.55
C MET A 194 -19.73 1.84 -15.21
N VAL A 195 -19.75 0.72 -14.48
CA VAL A 195 -20.96 0.09 -13.94
C VAL A 195 -20.90 0.14 -12.42
N PHE A 196 -21.92 0.75 -11.81
CA PHE A 196 -22.03 0.83 -10.35
C PHE A 196 -23.11 -0.11 -9.86
N ASN A 197 -22.84 -0.78 -8.73
CA ASN A 197 -23.90 -1.51 -8.06
C ASN A 197 -25.00 -0.53 -7.60
N PRO A 198 -26.28 -0.79 -7.89
CA PRO A 198 -27.40 -0.04 -7.33
C PRO A 198 -27.28 0.13 -5.83
N SER A 199 -27.52 1.37 -5.40
CA SER A 199 -27.86 1.63 -4.01
C SER A 199 -28.65 2.92 -3.88
N GLY A 200 -29.89 2.76 -3.43
CA GLY A 200 -30.73 3.87 -3.00
C GLY A 200 -31.46 4.60 -4.12
N LYS A 201 -32.78 4.71 -3.90
CA LYS A 201 -33.81 5.40 -4.68
C LYS A 201 -33.27 6.68 -5.34
N THR A 202 -33.27 6.70 -6.67
CA THR A 202 -33.12 7.96 -7.41
C THR A 202 -34.52 8.45 -7.74
N SER A 203 -34.91 9.62 -7.26
CA SER A 203 -36.23 10.18 -7.60
C SER A 203 -36.26 10.57 -9.07
N VAL A 204 -37.35 10.25 -9.75
CA VAL A 204 -37.58 10.59 -11.17
C VAL A 204 -37.51 12.11 -11.37
N SER A 205 -38.01 12.88 -10.40
CA SER A 205 -37.99 14.36 -10.38
C SER A 205 -36.61 14.97 -10.63
N LYS A 206 -35.59 14.51 -9.91
CA LYS A 206 -34.22 15.03 -10.04
C LYS A 206 -33.59 14.72 -11.40
N SER A 207 -34.01 13.62 -12.03
CA SER A 207 -33.50 13.23 -13.35
C SER A 207 -34.14 14.09 -14.45
N TYR A 208 -35.42 14.43 -14.30
CA TYR A 208 -36.16 15.30 -15.20
C TYR A 208 -35.66 16.76 -15.14
N GLU A 209 -35.42 17.30 -13.94
CA GLU A 209 -34.82 18.64 -13.77
C GLU A 209 -33.43 18.74 -14.41
N ALA A 210 -32.57 17.74 -14.21
CA ALA A 210 -31.25 17.69 -14.83
C ALA A 210 -31.33 17.58 -16.37
N SER A 211 -32.35 16.89 -16.90
CA SER A 211 -32.61 16.83 -18.35
C SER A 211 -32.93 18.21 -18.92
N LYS A 212 -33.79 18.98 -18.23
CA LYS A 212 -34.15 20.34 -18.65
C LYS A 212 -32.94 21.29 -18.64
N GLN A 213 -32.07 21.16 -17.64
CA GLN A 213 -30.86 21.99 -17.53
C GLN A 213 -29.79 21.65 -18.58
N THR A 214 -29.69 20.38 -18.99
CA THR A 214 -28.57 19.91 -19.83
C THR A 214 -28.92 19.71 -21.31
N GLN A 215 -30.19 19.87 -21.70
CA GLN A 215 -30.69 19.66 -23.07
C GLN A 215 -30.30 18.30 -23.69
N ASN A 216 -30.15 17.26 -22.88
CA ASN A 216 -29.71 15.94 -23.34
C ASN A 216 -30.92 15.01 -23.61
N PRO A 217 -31.22 14.67 -24.88
CA PRO A 217 -32.42 13.88 -25.23
C PRO A 217 -32.37 12.44 -24.73
N TRP A 218 -31.18 11.85 -24.53
CA TRP A 218 -31.03 10.47 -24.01
C TRP A 218 -31.43 10.31 -22.53
N VAL A 219 -31.65 11.41 -21.80
CA VAL A 219 -32.00 11.34 -20.37
C VAL A 219 -33.46 10.93 -20.18
N VAL A 220 -34.30 11.03 -21.21
CA VAL A 220 -35.72 10.67 -21.12
C VAL A 220 -36.13 9.95 -22.40
N GLU A 221 -36.04 8.61 -22.42
CA GLU A 221 -36.77 7.83 -23.44
C GLU A 221 -38.28 7.96 -23.18
N PRO A 222 -39.12 8.22 -24.20
CA PRO A 222 -40.57 8.37 -24.04
C PRO A 222 -41.25 7.16 -23.38
N GLU A 223 -40.73 5.96 -23.64
CA GLU A 223 -41.22 4.69 -23.10
C GLU A 223 -40.71 4.41 -21.67
N TYR A 224 -39.55 4.96 -21.31
CA TYR A 224 -38.87 4.69 -20.04
C TYR A 224 -38.25 5.97 -19.44
N LEU A 225 -39.01 6.66 -18.60
CA LEU A 225 -38.57 7.87 -17.88
C LEU A 225 -37.20 7.69 -17.19
N GLY A 226 -36.15 8.30 -17.72
CA GLY A 226 -34.83 8.30 -17.06
C GLY A 226 -34.00 7.02 -17.25
N LYS A 227 -34.45 6.09 -18.11
CA LYS A 227 -33.80 4.79 -18.32
C LYS A 227 -33.71 4.48 -19.81
N SER A 228 -32.76 3.65 -20.17
CA SER A 228 -32.53 3.20 -21.54
C SER A 228 -32.43 1.69 -21.62
N ARG A 229 -32.84 1.14 -22.76
CA ARG A 229 -32.53 -0.26 -23.10
C ARG A 229 -31.05 -0.42 -23.41
N ILE A 230 -30.46 -1.46 -22.85
CA ILE A 230 -29.06 -1.83 -23.05
C ILE A 230 -28.93 -3.30 -23.37
N TYR A 231 -27.79 -3.64 -23.96
CA TYR A 231 -27.45 -4.98 -24.39
C TYR A 231 -26.20 -5.45 -23.65
N ASP A 232 -26.18 -6.73 -23.30
CA ASP A 232 -25.03 -7.36 -22.70
C ASP A 232 -23.94 -7.55 -23.78
N GLY A 233 -22.73 -7.06 -23.53
CA GLY A 233 -21.60 -7.19 -24.45
C GLY A 233 -21.15 -8.64 -24.66
N ARG A 234 -21.42 -9.53 -23.70
CA ARG A 234 -21.01 -10.95 -23.80
C ARG A 234 -21.97 -11.80 -24.61
N THR A 235 -23.27 -11.59 -24.40
CA THR A 235 -24.32 -12.42 -25.02
C THR A 235 -24.98 -11.75 -26.21
N GLY A 236 -24.92 -10.42 -26.31
CA GLY A 236 -25.64 -9.62 -27.30
C GLY A 236 -27.13 -9.44 -26.99
N ASN A 237 -27.66 -10.13 -25.97
CA ASN A 237 -29.07 -10.06 -25.60
C ASN A 237 -29.38 -8.74 -24.88
N PRO A 238 -30.60 -8.18 -25.06
CA PRO A 238 -31.05 -7.05 -24.27
C PRO A 238 -31.20 -7.45 -22.80
N PHE A 239 -30.89 -6.53 -21.88
CA PHE A 239 -31.21 -6.73 -20.48
C PHE A 239 -32.73 -6.74 -20.26
N GLU A 240 -33.21 -7.59 -19.34
CA GLU A 240 -34.64 -7.77 -19.05
C GLU A 240 -35.33 -6.47 -18.62
N GLN A 241 -34.60 -5.60 -17.90
CA GLN A 241 -35.11 -4.32 -17.42
C GLN A 241 -34.33 -3.16 -18.04
N PRO A 242 -35.00 -2.05 -18.38
CA PRO A 242 -34.34 -0.83 -18.78
C PRO A 242 -33.57 -0.25 -17.59
N ILE A 243 -32.40 0.33 -17.88
CA ILE A 243 -31.43 0.69 -16.85
C ILE A 243 -31.11 2.17 -16.94
N LYS A 244 -30.85 2.80 -15.79
CA LYS A 244 -30.50 4.22 -15.74
C LYS A 244 -29.09 4.42 -16.27
N ILE A 245 -28.98 5.31 -17.25
CA ILE A 245 -27.74 5.71 -17.89
C ILE A 245 -27.56 7.23 -17.75
N GLY A 246 -26.31 7.66 -17.68
CA GLY A 246 -26.00 9.09 -17.64
C GLY A 246 -24.52 9.38 -17.78
N LYS A 247 -24.16 10.66 -17.76
CA LYS A 247 -22.77 11.14 -17.83
C LYS A 247 -22.33 11.74 -16.47
N PRO A 248 -22.09 10.93 -15.42
CA PRO A 248 -21.76 11.45 -14.11
C PRO A 248 -20.31 11.95 -14.07
N TYR A 249 -20.09 12.97 -13.25
CA TYR A 249 -18.75 13.43 -12.92
C TYR A 249 -18.17 12.59 -11.78
N ILE A 250 -17.25 11.68 -12.11
CA ILE A 250 -16.61 10.76 -11.17
C ILE A 250 -15.13 11.12 -10.98
N LEU A 251 -14.71 11.23 -9.73
CA LEU A 251 -13.36 11.57 -9.31
C LEU A 251 -12.60 10.33 -8.83
N LYS A 252 -11.36 10.16 -9.28
CA LYS A 252 -10.39 9.24 -8.65
C LYS A 252 -9.90 9.86 -7.34
N LEU A 253 -10.02 9.14 -6.24
CA LEU A 253 -9.54 9.61 -4.94
C LEU A 253 -8.06 9.28 -4.77
N ILE A 254 -7.36 10.13 -4.00
CA ILE A 254 -5.94 9.94 -3.63
C ILE A 254 -5.65 8.62 -2.89
N ARG A 255 -6.68 7.95 -2.35
CA ARG A 255 -6.56 6.72 -1.58
C ARG A 255 -6.40 5.50 -2.49
N GLN A 256 -5.25 5.40 -3.14
CA GLN A 256 -4.89 4.32 -4.06
C GLN A 256 -4.58 3.01 -3.33
N VAL A 257 -4.66 1.91 -4.07
CA VAL A 257 -4.36 0.57 -3.54
C VAL A 257 -2.85 0.37 -3.32
N ASP A 258 -2.02 0.91 -4.22
CA ASP A 258 -0.56 0.78 -4.19
C ASP A 258 0.05 1.43 -2.93
N ASP A 259 -0.61 2.45 -2.37
CA ASP A 259 -0.22 3.09 -1.11
C ASP A 259 -0.72 2.33 0.13
N LYS A 260 -1.57 1.30 -0.05
CA LYS A 260 -2.29 0.60 1.03
C LYS A 260 -1.80 -0.80 1.31
N ILE A 261 -1.41 -1.52 0.28
CA ILE A 261 -0.90 -2.88 0.43
C ILE A 261 0.43 -2.80 1.19
N HIS A 262 0.53 -3.59 2.26
CA HIS A 262 1.74 -3.72 3.07
C HIS A 262 1.80 -5.14 3.63
N GLY A 263 2.96 -5.78 3.44
CA GLY A 263 3.28 -7.08 4.03
C GLY A 263 4.50 -6.92 4.92
N HIS A 264 4.54 -7.68 6.01
CA HIS A 264 5.66 -7.73 6.93
C HIS A 264 5.92 -9.18 7.32
N CYS A 265 7.17 -9.62 7.21
CA CYS A 265 7.62 -10.93 7.67
C CYS A 265 8.47 -10.76 8.94
N SER A 266 9.60 -10.08 8.81
CA SER A 266 10.45 -9.63 9.92
C SER A 266 10.98 -8.22 9.63
N GLY A 267 11.49 -7.54 10.65
CA GLY A 267 12.07 -6.21 10.45
C GLY A 267 12.52 -5.57 11.76
N HIS A 268 12.45 -4.25 11.82
CA HIS A 268 12.95 -3.50 12.96
C HIS A 268 12.02 -3.62 14.18
N TYR A 269 12.66 -3.82 15.33
CA TYR A 269 12.02 -3.88 16.64
C TYR A 269 12.28 -2.59 17.42
N ALA A 270 11.34 -2.23 18.29
CA ALA A 270 11.53 -1.15 19.23
C ALA A 270 12.58 -1.54 20.28
N LEU A 271 13.52 -0.64 20.54
CA LEU A 271 14.65 -0.90 21.46
C LEU A 271 14.22 -1.32 22.87
N VAL A 272 13.12 -0.72 23.35
CA VAL A 272 12.62 -0.92 24.72
C VAL A 272 11.76 -2.17 24.79
N THR A 273 10.64 -2.19 24.09
CA THR A 273 9.64 -3.26 24.22
C THR A 273 9.97 -4.53 23.44
N GLN A 274 10.99 -4.48 22.56
CA GLN A 274 11.32 -5.56 21.63
C GLN A 274 10.11 -6.05 20.83
N GLN A 275 9.18 -5.13 20.53
CA GLN A 275 8.05 -5.38 19.64
C GLN A 275 8.34 -4.84 18.24
N PRO A 276 7.84 -5.49 17.17
CA PRO A 276 7.95 -4.94 15.82
C PRO A 276 7.37 -3.53 15.78
N PHE A 277 8.01 -2.62 15.03
CA PHE A 277 7.44 -1.28 14.86
C PHE A 277 6.03 -1.34 14.28
N ARG A 278 5.21 -0.33 14.57
CA ARG A 278 3.90 -0.16 13.93
C ARG A 278 3.99 0.78 12.73
N GLY A 279 3.16 0.50 11.73
CA GLY A 279 2.93 1.39 10.60
C GLY A 279 3.83 1.15 9.40
N ARG A 280 3.27 1.39 8.22
CA ARG A 280 3.84 1.05 6.91
C ARG A 280 5.14 1.78 6.60
N ALA A 281 5.27 3.04 7.03
CA ALA A 281 6.47 3.85 6.80
C ALA A 281 7.73 3.27 7.48
N LYS A 282 7.54 2.48 8.55
CA LYS A 282 8.62 1.79 9.28
C LYS A 282 8.70 0.30 8.91
N LEU A 283 8.01 -0.11 7.85
CA LEU A 283 7.79 -1.50 7.47
C LEU A 283 7.29 -2.35 8.64
N GLY A 284 6.43 -1.76 9.48
CA GLY A 284 6.01 -2.35 10.74
C GLY A 284 4.97 -3.47 10.63
N GLY A 285 4.82 -4.23 11.69
CA GLY A 285 3.76 -5.24 11.84
C GLY A 285 2.37 -4.62 12.00
N SER A 286 1.35 -5.47 11.88
CA SER A 286 -0.05 -5.12 12.16
C SER A 286 -0.42 -5.57 13.56
N GLY A 287 -1.16 -4.76 14.31
CA GLY A 287 -1.63 -5.13 15.64
C GLY A 287 -2.93 -4.44 16.02
N SER A 288 -3.89 -5.21 16.54
CA SER A 288 -5.13 -4.71 17.12
C SER A 288 -5.43 -5.47 18.41
N PRO A 289 -5.73 -4.81 19.53
CA PRO A 289 -6.14 -5.49 20.77
C PRO A 289 -7.37 -6.39 20.57
N GLY A 290 -8.27 -6.03 19.64
CA GLY A 290 -9.49 -6.78 19.37
C GLY A 290 -9.27 -8.15 18.74
N SER A 291 -8.14 -8.39 18.05
CA SER A 291 -7.87 -9.71 17.46
C SER A 291 -7.52 -10.76 18.51
N THR A 292 -7.02 -10.35 19.68
CA THR A 292 -6.67 -11.26 20.77
C THR A 292 -7.89 -12.06 21.24
N TRP A 293 -9.05 -11.41 21.40
CA TRP A 293 -10.31 -12.08 21.75
C TRP A 293 -10.72 -13.13 20.72
N PHE A 294 -10.47 -12.88 19.43
CA PHE A 294 -10.75 -13.86 18.38
C PHE A 294 -9.91 -15.13 18.57
N TYR A 295 -8.62 -14.99 18.86
CA TYR A 295 -7.75 -16.15 19.12
C TYR A 295 -8.10 -16.88 20.41
N TYR A 296 -8.52 -16.19 21.46
CA TYR A 296 -8.93 -16.85 22.72
C TYR A 296 -10.12 -17.79 22.56
N HIS A 297 -11.05 -17.45 21.68
CA HIS A 297 -12.30 -18.18 21.54
C HIS A 297 -12.33 -19.11 20.33
N TRP A 298 -11.58 -18.80 19.25
CA TRP A 298 -11.63 -19.52 17.99
C TRP A 298 -10.25 -19.92 17.43
N GLY A 299 -9.16 -19.54 18.09
CA GLY A 299 -7.81 -19.76 17.58
C GLY A 299 -6.99 -20.71 18.47
N THR A 300 -5.90 -21.21 17.90
CA THR A 300 -4.81 -21.85 18.65
C THR A 300 -3.82 -20.76 19.07
N ILE A 301 -3.62 -20.62 20.38
CA ILE A 301 -2.59 -19.75 20.93
C ILE A 301 -1.29 -20.56 20.96
N PRO A 302 -0.22 -20.13 20.29
CA PRO A 302 1.06 -20.80 20.38
C PRO A 302 1.58 -20.72 21.83
N ASN A 303 2.05 -21.84 22.37
CA ASN A 303 2.75 -21.85 23.66
C ASN A 303 4.20 -21.42 23.42
N PRO A 304 4.61 -20.22 23.88
CA PRO A 304 5.99 -19.79 23.72
C PRO A 304 6.90 -20.62 24.64
N GLU A 305 8.09 -20.96 24.15
CA GLU A 305 9.12 -21.66 24.95
C GLU A 305 9.62 -20.80 26.12
N ASP A 306 9.66 -19.47 25.93
CA ASP A 306 10.16 -18.50 26.89
C ASP A 306 9.16 -17.36 27.17
N ALA A 307 9.30 -16.74 28.34
CA ALA A 307 8.55 -15.54 28.68
C ALA A 307 8.88 -14.38 27.72
N PRO A 308 7.87 -13.62 27.23
CA PRO A 308 8.11 -12.54 26.29
C PRO A 308 8.86 -11.37 26.93
N GLU A 309 9.73 -10.70 26.17
CA GLU A 309 10.55 -9.59 26.66
C GLU A 309 9.72 -8.42 27.23
N SER A 310 8.53 -8.16 26.67
CA SER A 310 7.63 -7.14 27.22
C SER A 310 7.17 -7.46 28.65
N PHE A 311 7.05 -8.74 29.00
CA PHE A 311 6.73 -9.16 30.37
C PHE A 311 7.93 -9.03 31.29
N ARG A 312 9.14 -9.38 30.83
CA ARG A 312 10.38 -9.18 31.60
C ARG A 312 10.60 -7.70 31.92
N LEU A 313 10.36 -6.83 30.95
CA LEU A 313 10.44 -5.38 31.13
C LEU A 313 9.43 -4.87 32.17
N LEU A 314 8.18 -5.34 32.12
CA LEU A 314 7.16 -5.00 33.13
C LEU A 314 7.63 -5.36 34.55
N VAL A 315 8.21 -6.55 34.72
CA VAL A 315 8.73 -6.99 36.03
C VAL A 315 9.84 -6.07 36.52
N GLN A 316 10.77 -5.67 35.63
CA GLN A 316 11.85 -4.73 35.98
C GLN A 316 11.30 -3.34 36.35
N GLU A 317 10.32 -2.81 35.61
CA GLU A 317 9.69 -1.54 35.93
C GLU A 317 8.98 -1.58 37.30
N LEU A 318 8.25 -2.66 37.60
CA LEU A 318 7.57 -2.81 38.90
C LEU A 318 8.57 -2.98 40.06
N GLN A 319 9.66 -3.72 39.86
CA GLN A 319 10.74 -3.82 40.85
C GLN A 319 11.42 -2.47 41.11
N SER A 320 11.56 -1.63 40.08
CA SER A 320 12.11 -0.27 40.21
C SER A 320 11.26 0.63 41.11
N LEU A 321 9.95 0.36 41.22
CA LEU A 321 9.01 1.04 42.11
C LEU A 321 8.98 0.44 43.52
N ALA A 322 9.97 -0.40 43.87
CA ALA A 322 10.03 -1.15 45.12
C ALA A 322 8.85 -2.11 45.36
N LEU A 323 8.08 -2.44 44.32
CA LEU A 323 7.08 -3.50 44.38
C LEU A 323 7.80 -4.83 44.26
N LYS A 324 7.91 -5.57 45.37
CA LYS A 324 8.53 -6.89 45.40
C LYS A 324 7.60 -7.92 44.75
N LEU A 325 7.72 -8.12 43.45
CA LEU A 325 7.05 -9.21 42.74
C LEU A 325 7.77 -10.53 43.03
N ASN A 326 7.18 -11.38 43.86
CA ASN A 326 7.58 -12.77 44.00
C ASN A 326 6.92 -13.59 42.87
N LEU A 327 7.54 -13.62 41.69
CA LEU A 327 7.15 -14.57 40.65
C LEU A 327 7.68 -15.96 41.02
N PHE A 328 6.82 -16.82 41.55
CA PHE A 328 7.10 -18.25 41.64
C PHE A 328 7.04 -18.86 40.23
N LEU A 329 8.18 -19.23 39.66
CA LEU A 329 8.22 -20.20 38.57
C LEU A 329 7.77 -21.55 39.15
N VAL A 330 6.48 -21.86 39.03
CA VAL A 330 5.97 -23.17 39.39
C VAL A 330 6.41 -24.14 38.31
N SER A 331 7.49 -24.88 38.57
CA SER A 331 7.90 -26.05 37.79
C SER A 331 6.78 -27.10 37.79
N GLU A 332 6.50 -27.73 36.64
CA GLU A 332 5.51 -28.82 36.50
C GLU A 332 5.70 -29.95 37.53
N LYS A 333 6.91 -30.12 38.10
CA LYS A 333 7.17 -31.09 39.17
C LYS A 333 6.31 -30.85 40.43
N ASN A 334 5.85 -29.62 40.65
CA ASN A 334 5.01 -29.28 41.80
C ASN A 334 3.52 -29.65 41.60
N PHE A 335 3.11 -30.10 40.41
CA PHE A 335 1.73 -30.47 40.10
C PHE A 335 1.34 -31.91 40.53
N GLN A 336 2.26 -32.67 41.14
CA GLN A 336 1.88 -33.92 41.83
C GLN A 336 1.18 -33.61 43.16
N ILE A 337 0.01 -32.97 43.08
CA ILE A 337 -0.99 -33.01 44.13
C ILE A 337 -1.39 -34.48 44.25
N LYS A 338 -0.98 -35.13 45.34
CA LYS A 338 -1.55 -36.41 45.77
C LYS A 338 -3.07 -36.24 45.75
N LYS A 339 -3.75 -36.90 44.80
CA LYS A 339 -5.18 -37.19 44.94
C LYS A 339 -5.34 -38.03 46.20
N LYS A 340 -5.62 -37.38 47.34
CA LYS A 340 -6.25 -38.06 48.46
C LYS A 340 -7.69 -38.32 48.02
N GLN A 341 -7.95 -39.57 47.64
CA GLN A 341 -9.30 -40.11 47.75
C GLN A 341 -9.66 -40.14 49.24
N VAL A 342 -10.88 -39.65 49.54
CA VAL A 342 -11.67 -39.79 50.78
C VAL A 342 -10.95 -39.50 52.10
#